data_AF-A0A5M6D5M1-F1
#
_entry.id   AF-A0A5M6D5M1-F1
#
_cell.length_a   1.000
_cell.length_b   1.000
_cell.length_c   1.000
_cell.angle_alpha   90.00
_cell.angle_beta   90.00
_cell.angle_gamma   90.00
#
_symmetry.space_group_name_H-M   'P 1'
#
loop_
_entity.id
_entity.type
_entity.pdbx_description
1 polymer ?
#
loop_
_entity_poly.entity_id
_entity_poly.type
_entity_poly.pdbx_seq_one_letter_code
_entity_poly.pdbx_strand_id
1 'polypeptide(L)'
;MSGPDISGLGISVRAGEGDSPQPHPSQGPTEDSRLMAYVGTFSSPIKDTLPTQVDLPPGNGRGIHRFWVDRESGALTEAGVYEMGTSPSCLVVNQAGDRLYSANETDRVGPHGHGSISAFAIDASDGSLRLINTVPSAGAGPTYVSIHPSGKYLLVANYFGGSIAVLPIEQDGRLGHAVDVKEDSGQLGPTRATNAPLGSKAFSGHDHTHAHMIQSDPSGKFVLHVDLGLDRIFVWRIEMTTGKLTPAATPFVALPPGDGPRHFHFHPDGQWLYSIQEEGSTVVLFDFSSETGELSPRQTVSTLPPGFAGSNFCSEILVSHDGRFVYAGNRLYDSIAIFSVGPKGRLERVGEVWTRGDYPRSFTLDPSGRYLYCGNQRADNLAVFKVDRASGGLEFTGQFVPVGNPSHIVFLKLASSTPQVLTDNPVNEN
;
A
#
# COMPACT_ATOMS: atom_id res chain seq x y z
N MET A 1 65.93 -55.36 -31.99
CA MET A 1 65.27 -56.64 -31.60
C MET A 1 63.80 -56.30 -31.44
N SER A 2 63.05 -56.35 -32.53
CA SER A 2 62.30 -57.53 -33.05
C SER A 2 60.93 -57.63 -32.37
N GLY A 3 59.86 -57.39 -33.16
CA GLY A 3 58.46 -57.59 -32.78
C GLY A 3 58.12 -59.07 -32.50
N PRO A 4 56.83 -59.39 -32.31
CA PRO A 4 55.97 -59.56 -33.48
C PRO A 4 54.51 -59.08 -33.36
N ASP A 5 53.93 -58.92 -34.55
CA ASP A 5 52.51 -58.85 -34.90
C ASP A 5 51.89 -60.27 -34.93
N ILE A 6 50.57 -60.41 -34.74
CA ILE A 6 49.50 -60.89 -35.67
C ILE A 6 48.26 -61.47 -34.94
N SER A 7 47.09 -60.94 -35.34
CA SER A 7 45.76 -61.58 -35.48
C SER A 7 45.07 -62.14 -34.22
N GLY A 8 43.77 -62.02 -33.97
CA GLY A 8 42.62 -61.61 -34.76
C GLY A 8 41.42 -62.38 -34.21
N LEU A 9 40.40 -61.70 -33.70
CA LEU A 9 39.09 -62.29 -33.37
C LEU A 9 38.03 -61.19 -33.53
N GLY A 10 37.30 -61.27 -34.65
CA GLY A 10 36.16 -60.42 -34.92
C GLY A 10 34.95 -60.88 -34.11
N ILE A 11 34.28 -59.92 -33.47
CA ILE A 11 32.91 -60.07 -32.99
C ILE A 11 32.11 -58.91 -33.54
N SER A 12 31.13 -59.28 -34.37
CA SER A 12 30.09 -58.42 -34.93
C SER A 12 29.18 -57.90 -33.81
N VAL A 13 29.08 -56.59 -33.65
CA VAL A 13 28.02 -55.95 -32.85
C VAL A 13 27.11 -55.17 -33.81
N ARG A 14 25.83 -55.57 -33.81
CA ARG A 14 24.74 -54.93 -34.57
C ARG A 14 24.57 -53.48 -34.13
N ALA A 15 24.37 -52.60 -35.10
CA ALA A 15 23.90 -51.24 -34.91
C ALA A 15 22.51 -51.27 -34.24
N GLY A 16 22.43 -50.71 -33.03
CA GLY A 16 21.19 -50.21 -32.45
C GLY A 16 21.21 -48.69 -32.60
N GLU A 17 20.23 -48.13 -33.29
CA GLU A 17 19.98 -46.70 -33.37
C GLU A 17 19.74 -46.16 -31.96
N GLY A 18 20.74 -45.45 -31.43
CA GLY A 18 20.61 -44.66 -30.22
C GLY A 18 19.99 -43.32 -30.59
N ASP A 19 18.75 -43.12 -30.16
CA ASP A 19 18.01 -41.87 -30.31
C ASP A 19 18.80 -40.74 -29.63
N SER A 20 19.30 -39.83 -30.44
CA SER A 20 20.01 -38.64 -29.98
C SER A 20 18.93 -37.64 -29.54
N PRO A 21 18.89 -37.15 -28.29
CA PRO A 21 17.91 -36.13 -27.93
C PRO A 21 18.23 -34.87 -28.73
N GLN A 22 17.37 -34.59 -29.70
CA GLN A 22 17.32 -33.33 -30.43
C GLN A 22 17.18 -32.18 -29.41
N PRO A 23 17.89 -31.06 -29.60
CA PRO A 23 17.70 -29.90 -28.75
C PRO A 23 16.27 -29.41 -28.93
N HIS A 24 15.46 -29.56 -27.87
CA HIS A 24 14.17 -28.89 -27.81
C HIS A 24 14.40 -27.39 -28.02
N PRO A 25 13.64 -26.72 -28.90
CA PRO A 25 13.69 -25.27 -28.97
C PRO A 25 13.36 -24.75 -27.57
N SER A 26 14.26 -23.93 -27.03
CA SER A 26 14.02 -23.16 -25.81
C SER A 26 12.71 -22.43 -25.99
N GLN A 27 11.66 -22.91 -25.32
CA GLN A 27 10.50 -22.09 -25.11
C GLN A 27 11.01 -20.88 -24.31
N GLY A 28 11.00 -19.72 -24.95
CA GLY A 28 11.17 -18.43 -24.28
C GLY A 28 10.14 -18.30 -23.15
N PRO A 29 10.28 -17.26 -22.31
CA PRO A 29 9.50 -17.12 -21.09
C PRO A 29 8.01 -17.35 -21.38
N THR A 30 7.46 -18.40 -20.77
CA THR A 30 6.03 -18.71 -20.79
C THR A 30 5.27 -17.47 -20.38
N GLU A 31 4.36 -16.97 -21.22
CA GLU A 31 3.60 -15.71 -21.10
C GLU A 31 3.41 -15.26 -19.64
N ASP A 32 4.38 -14.49 -19.14
CA ASP A 32 4.36 -14.02 -17.77
C ASP A 32 3.42 -12.82 -17.74
N SER A 33 2.30 -12.98 -17.05
CA SER A 33 1.33 -11.91 -16.82
C SER A 33 2.05 -10.61 -16.44
N ARG A 34 1.90 -9.58 -17.27
CA ARG A 34 2.62 -8.32 -17.09
C ARG A 34 2.22 -7.67 -15.77
N LEU A 35 3.20 -7.23 -14.99
CA LEU A 35 2.96 -6.53 -13.74
C LEU A 35 3.02 -5.01 -13.98
N MET A 36 1.97 -4.32 -13.61
CA MET A 36 1.84 -2.86 -13.67
C MET A 36 1.94 -2.28 -12.25
N ALA A 37 2.59 -1.13 -12.11
CA ALA A 37 2.55 -0.30 -10.93
C ALA A 37 1.84 1.02 -11.24
N TYR A 38 0.93 1.45 -10.37
CA TYR A 38 0.31 2.77 -10.40
C TYR A 38 0.80 3.57 -9.21
N VAL A 39 1.24 4.79 -9.46
CA VAL A 39 1.86 5.66 -8.45
C VAL A 39 1.06 6.95 -8.39
N GLY A 40 0.39 7.15 -7.25
CA GLY A 40 -0.29 8.39 -6.91
C GLY A 40 0.72 9.46 -6.50
N THR A 41 0.33 10.73 -6.65
CA THR A 41 1.22 11.87 -6.40
C THR A 41 0.48 13.04 -5.77
N PHE A 42 1.24 13.94 -5.14
CA PHE A 42 0.76 15.28 -4.85
C PHE A 42 0.99 16.17 -6.08
N SER A 43 -0.05 16.39 -6.88
CA SER A 43 0.01 17.12 -8.16
C SER A 43 -0.42 18.59 -8.08
N SER A 44 -0.90 19.01 -6.92
CA SER A 44 -1.32 20.38 -6.66
C SER A 44 -1.03 20.72 -5.19
N PRO A 45 -0.71 21.98 -4.87
CA PRO A 45 -0.58 22.40 -3.47
C PRO A 45 -1.93 22.27 -2.76
N ILE A 46 -1.92 21.97 -1.46
CA ILE A 46 -3.10 22.22 -0.65
C ILE A 46 -3.32 23.73 -0.54
N LYS A 47 -4.57 24.14 -0.73
CA LYS A 47 -5.03 25.50 -0.45
C LYS A 47 -5.66 25.53 0.94
N ASP A 48 -5.52 26.65 1.64
CA ASP A 48 -6.17 26.92 2.92
C ASP A 48 -5.78 25.95 4.06
N THR A 49 -4.48 25.66 4.19
CA THR A 49 -3.93 24.82 5.28
C THR A 49 -3.81 25.56 6.61
N LEU A 50 -4.04 24.84 7.72
CA LEU A 50 -3.67 25.32 9.04
C LEU A 50 -2.13 25.47 9.18
N PRO A 51 -1.62 26.39 10.03
CA PRO A 51 -0.18 26.58 10.20
C PRO A 51 0.59 25.33 10.70
N THR A 52 -0.13 24.40 11.32
CA THR A 52 0.34 23.08 11.80
C THR A 52 0.61 22.09 10.67
N GLN A 53 0.07 22.34 9.48
CA GLN A 53 0.18 21.45 8.32
C GLN A 53 1.46 21.76 7.53
N VAL A 54 2.58 21.22 7.98
CA VAL A 54 3.93 21.53 7.46
C VAL A 54 4.43 20.56 6.37
N ASP A 55 3.55 19.69 5.87
CA ASP A 55 3.97 18.45 5.19
C ASP A 55 3.75 18.38 3.67
N LEU A 56 3.20 19.42 3.06
CA LEU A 56 2.80 19.35 1.65
C LEU A 56 3.43 20.51 0.86
N PRO A 57 4.59 20.29 0.21
CA PRO A 57 5.20 21.29 -0.68
C PRO A 57 4.30 21.57 -1.90
N PRO A 58 4.53 22.64 -2.67
CA PRO A 58 3.93 22.77 -4.00
C PRO A 58 4.28 21.52 -4.82
N GLY A 59 3.25 20.74 -5.13
CA GLY A 59 3.39 19.41 -5.70
C GLY A 59 3.99 19.41 -7.11
N ASN A 60 5.09 18.71 -7.31
CA ASN A 60 5.71 18.34 -8.59
C ASN A 60 5.04 17.13 -9.25
N GLY A 61 4.07 16.50 -8.58
CA GLY A 61 3.29 15.39 -9.13
C GLY A 61 2.46 15.81 -10.35
N ARG A 62 2.06 14.84 -11.17
CA ARG A 62 1.24 15.09 -12.38
C ARG A 62 -0.08 14.34 -12.39
N GLY A 63 -0.30 13.43 -11.46
CA GLY A 63 -1.50 12.62 -11.35
C GLY A 63 -1.14 11.19 -10.99
N ILE A 64 -1.67 10.22 -11.73
CA ILE A 64 -1.40 8.79 -11.53
C ILE A 64 -0.41 8.31 -12.60
N HIS A 65 0.83 8.05 -12.19
CA HIS A 65 1.87 7.50 -13.06
C HIS A 65 1.74 5.99 -13.17
N ARG A 66 2.09 5.42 -14.33
CA ARG A 66 2.05 3.99 -14.60
C ARG A 66 3.43 3.48 -15.00
N PHE A 67 3.77 2.29 -14.54
CA PHE A 67 5.06 1.65 -14.84
C PHE A 67 4.91 0.15 -15.08
N TRP A 68 5.57 -0.35 -16.12
CA TRP A 68 5.86 -1.77 -16.26
C TRP A 68 6.91 -2.18 -15.24
N VAL A 69 6.62 -3.25 -14.49
CA VAL A 69 7.54 -3.80 -13.49
C VAL A 69 8.31 -4.96 -14.10
N ASP A 70 9.63 -4.82 -14.16
CA ASP A 70 10.53 -5.94 -14.40
C ASP A 70 10.55 -6.83 -13.15
N ARG A 71 9.98 -8.03 -13.24
CA ARG A 71 9.80 -8.89 -12.08
C ARG A 71 11.11 -9.50 -11.58
N GLU A 72 12.13 -9.56 -12.42
CA GLU A 72 13.43 -10.15 -12.05
C GLU A 72 14.28 -9.16 -11.29
N SER A 73 14.31 -7.89 -11.72
CA SER A 73 15.17 -6.84 -11.17
C SER A 73 14.45 -5.85 -10.25
N GLY A 74 13.13 -5.77 -10.32
CA GLY A 74 12.32 -4.74 -9.65
C GLY A 74 12.29 -3.38 -10.38
N ALA A 75 12.88 -3.29 -11.58
CA ALA A 75 12.91 -2.04 -12.33
C ALA A 75 11.52 -1.57 -12.75
N LEU A 76 11.29 -0.26 -12.67
CA LEU A 76 10.10 0.39 -13.22
C LEU A 76 10.44 1.06 -14.54
N THR A 77 9.72 0.69 -15.61
CA THR A 77 9.78 1.35 -16.91
C THR A 77 8.50 2.15 -17.13
N GLU A 78 8.60 3.45 -17.43
CA GLU A 78 7.44 4.32 -17.60
C GLU A 78 6.47 3.80 -18.69
N ALA A 79 5.18 3.77 -18.35
CA ALA A 79 4.08 3.34 -19.21
C ALA A 79 3.04 4.45 -19.47
N GLY A 80 3.34 5.68 -19.02
CA GLY A 80 2.51 6.87 -19.17
C GLY A 80 1.90 7.36 -17.87
N VAL A 81 1.14 8.45 -17.96
CA VAL A 81 0.52 9.13 -16.83
C VAL A 81 -0.92 9.48 -17.16
N TYR A 82 -1.82 9.34 -16.18
CA TYR A 82 -3.13 9.98 -16.22
C TYR A 82 -3.00 11.33 -15.51
N GLU A 83 -3.00 12.41 -16.28
CA GLU A 83 -2.79 13.75 -15.72
C GLU A 83 -4.00 14.22 -14.90
N MET A 84 -3.73 14.79 -13.74
CA MET A 84 -4.75 15.33 -12.83
C MET A 84 -4.29 16.67 -12.27
N GLY A 85 -5.20 17.64 -12.21
CA GLY A 85 -4.98 18.92 -11.50
C GLY A 85 -5.21 18.82 -9.99
N THR A 86 -5.48 17.63 -9.48
CA THR A 86 -5.70 17.29 -8.07
C THR A 86 -4.62 16.31 -7.62
N SER A 87 -4.50 16.06 -6.31
CA SER A 87 -3.50 15.13 -5.75
C SER A 87 -4.09 13.75 -5.47
N PRO A 88 -3.99 12.77 -6.39
CA PRO A 88 -4.40 11.39 -6.17
C PRO A 88 -3.46 10.72 -5.15
N SER A 89 -3.71 10.97 -3.87
CA SER A 89 -2.72 10.70 -2.82
C SER A 89 -2.74 9.27 -2.31
N CYS A 90 -3.88 8.59 -2.40
CA CYS A 90 -4.06 7.17 -2.06
C CYS A 90 -4.86 6.46 -3.16
N LEU A 91 -4.40 5.28 -3.54
CA LEU A 91 -4.96 4.47 -4.63
C LEU A 91 -5.36 3.08 -4.12
N VAL A 92 -6.44 2.52 -4.66
CA VAL A 92 -6.81 1.12 -4.43
C VAL A 92 -7.36 0.48 -5.71
N VAL A 93 -6.94 -0.75 -5.99
CA VAL A 93 -7.43 -1.55 -7.13
C VAL A 93 -8.40 -2.61 -6.61
N ASN A 94 -9.50 -2.86 -7.33
CA ASN A 94 -10.44 -3.89 -6.93
C ASN A 94 -9.88 -5.31 -7.16
N GLN A 95 -10.51 -6.31 -6.54
CA GLN A 95 -10.07 -7.70 -6.65
C GLN A 95 -10.07 -8.23 -8.10
N ALA A 96 -11.01 -7.78 -8.93
CA ALA A 96 -11.09 -8.17 -10.33
C ALA A 96 -9.96 -7.55 -11.19
N GLY A 97 -9.26 -6.53 -10.69
CA GLY A 97 -8.16 -5.88 -11.38
C GLY A 97 -8.59 -4.99 -12.54
N ASP A 98 -9.87 -4.62 -12.62
CA ASP A 98 -10.45 -3.85 -13.72
C ASP A 98 -10.94 -2.46 -13.29
N ARG A 99 -10.86 -2.13 -11.99
CA ARG A 99 -11.16 -0.80 -11.45
C ARG A 99 -10.06 -0.31 -10.51
N LEU A 100 -9.77 0.99 -10.61
CA LEU A 100 -8.91 1.72 -9.69
C LEU A 100 -9.70 2.90 -9.10
N TYR A 101 -9.57 3.10 -7.79
CA TYR A 101 -10.15 4.24 -7.08
C TYR A 101 -9.04 5.11 -6.50
N SER A 102 -9.24 6.42 -6.54
CA SER A 102 -8.25 7.42 -6.13
C SER A 102 -8.85 8.44 -5.18
N ALA A 103 -8.22 8.63 -4.03
CA ALA A 103 -8.48 9.74 -3.11
C ALA A 103 -7.77 11.00 -3.60
N ASN A 104 -8.52 12.08 -3.87
CA ASN A 104 -7.97 13.32 -4.40
C ASN A 104 -7.92 14.38 -3.28
N GLU A 105 -6.81 14.38 -2.53
CA GLU A 105 -6.70 15.01 -1.21
C GLU A 105 -6.77 16.55 -1.21
N THR A 106 -6.25 17.17 -2.29
CA THR A 106 -6.22 18.63 -2.45
C THR A 106 -7.49 19.21 -3.05
N ASP A 107 -8.39 18.36 -3.54
CA ASP A 107 -9.59 18.84 -4.21
C ASP A 107 -10.53 19.55 -3.22
N ARG A 108 -11.30 20.52 -3.72
CA ARG A 108 -12.23 21.33 -2.90
C ARG A 108 -13.54 21.47 -3.67
N VAL A 109 -14.45 20.53 -3.46
CA VAL A 109 -15.72 20.43 -4.16
C VAL A 109 -16.89 20.84 -3.26
N GLY A 110 -17.82 21.59 -3.85
CA GLY A 110 -19.02 22.06 -3.17
C GLY A 110 -18.78 23.12 -2.09
N PRO A 111 -19.85 23.58 -1.42
CA PRO A 111 -19.80 24.71 -0.48
C PRO A 111 -19.04 24.39 0.83
N HIS A 112 -18.85 23.11 1.14
CA HIS A 112 -18.17 22.65 2.34
C HIS A 112 -16.71 22.26 2.09
N GLY A 113 -16.20 22.48 0.86
CA GLY A 113 -14.79 22.24 0.53
C GLY A 113 -14.36 20.78 0.70
N HIS A 114 -15.24 19.82 0.40
CA HIS A 114 -14.90 18.40 0.47
C HIS A 114 -13.76 18.07 -0.50
N GLY A 115 -13.00 17.01 -0.23
CA GLY A 115 -12.20 16.39 -1.28
C GLY A 115 -13.08 15.60 -2.25
N SER A 116 -12.43 14.86 -3.15
CA SER A 116 -13.14 14.00 -4.09
C SER A 116 -12.50 12.62 -4.20
N ILE A 117 -13.29 11.66 -4.64
CA ILE A 117 -12.86 10.32 -5.01
C ILE A 117 -13.17 10.09 -6.48
N SER A 118 -12.20 9.57 -7.23
CA SER A 118 -12.35 9.22 -8.65
C SER A 118 -12.31 7.72 -8.86
N ALA A 119 -13.20 7.20 -9.70
CA ALA A 119 -13.22 5.82 -10.15
C ALA A 119 -12.76 5.72 -11.61
N PHE A 120 -11.88 4.76 -11.90
CA PHE A 120 -11.30 4.52 -13.21
C PHE A 120 -11.53 3.07 -13.65
N ALA A 121 -11.82 2.87 -14.93
CA ALA A 121 -11.67 1.59 -15.59
C ALA A 121 -10.21 1.39 -15.98
N ILE A 122 -9.70 0.17 -15.80
CA ILE A 122 -8.37 -0.23 -16.23
C ILE A 122 -8.49 -1.02 -17.53
N ASP A 123 -7.74 -0.60 -18.56
CA ASP A 123 -7.59 -1.38 -19.77
C ASP A 123 -6.69 -2.60 -19.50
N ALA A 124 -7.20 -3.80 -19.76
CA ALA A 124 -6.49 -5.03 -19.47
C ALA A 124 -5.24 -5.25 -20.34
N SER A 125 -5.16 -4.61 -21.51
CA SER A 125 -4.06 -4.80 -22.45
C SER A 125 -2.79 -4.02 -22.09
N ASP A 126 -2.97 -2.80 -21.57
CA ASP A 126 -1.86 -1.87 -21.32
C ASP A 126 -1.89 -1.20 -19.94
N GLY A 127 -2.91 -1.46 -19.12
CA GLY A 127 -3.11 -0.84 -17.82
C GLY A 127 -3.53 0.63 -17.89
N SER A 128 -3.98 1.12 -19.04
CA SER A 128 -4.39 2.52 -19.16
C SER A 128 -5.67 2.81 -18.36
N LEU A 129 -5.79 4.04 -17.88
CA LEU A 129 -6.90 4.46 -17.02
C LEU A 129 -7.89 5.29 -17.82
N ARG A 130 -9.17 4.95 -17.71
CA ARG A 130 -10.29 5.75 -18.22
C ARG A 130 -11.19 6.15 -17.07
N LEU A 131 -11.34 7.45 -16.83
CA LEU A 131 -12.25 7.96 -15.79
C LEU A 131 -13.69 7.50 -16.04
N ILE A 132 -14.35 7.03 -14.97
CA ILE A 132 -15.76 6.62 -14.97
C ILE A 132 -16.60 7.72 -14.34
N ASN A 133 -16.28 8.11 -13.11
CA ASN A 133 -16.86 9.27 -12.42
C ASN A 133 -15.97 9.77 -11.28
N THR A 134 -16.27 10.99 -10.83
CA THR A 134 -15.72 11.60 -9.63
C THR A 134 -16.87 12.05 -8.73
N VAL A 135 -16.77 11.79 -7.44
CA VAL A 135 -17.77 12.16 -6.43
C VAL A 135 -17.12 12.86 -5.24
N PRO A 136 -17.83 13.70 -4.48
CA PRO A 136 -17.32 14.23 -3.23
C PRO A 136 -16.96 13.11 -2.25
N SER A 137 -15.86 13.25 -1.51
CA SER A 137 -15.43 12.28 -0.48
C SER A 137 -16.22 12.38 0.84
N ALA A 138 -17.18 13.31 0.88
CA ALA A 138 -18.00 13.63 2.06
C ALA A 138 -17.21 14.09 3.30
N GLY A 139 -16.04 14.68 3.08
CA GLY A 139 -15.21 15.37 4.06
C GLY A 139 -13.99 16.00 3.39
N ALA A 140 -13.26 16.88 4.06
CA ALA A 140 -12.09 17.53 3.48
C ALA A 140 -10.82 16.65 3.61
N GLY A 141 -9.96 16.64 2.59
CA GLY A 141 -8.66 15.94 2.64
C GLY A 141 -8.74 14.42 2.74
N PRO A 142 -9.41 13.72 1.80
CA PRO A 142 -9.37 12.26 1.76
C PRO A 142 -7.92 11.80 1.58
N THR A 143 -7.33 11.22 2.61
CA THR A 143 -5.91 10.79 2.62
C THR A 143 -5.77 9.27 2.50
N TYR A 144 -6.86 8.53 2.70
CA TYR A 144 -6.87 7.07 2.61
C TYR A 144 -8.19 6.53 2.06
N VAL A 145 -8.08 5.52 1.20
CA VAL A 145 -9.21 4.74 0.70
C VAL A 145 -8.93 3.24 0.76
N SER A 146 -9.95 2.46 1.10
CA SER A 146 -9.89 1.00 1.03
C SER A 146 -11.22 0.42 0.52
N ILE A 147 -11.15 -0.76 -0.09
CA ILE A 147 -12.35 -1.48 -0.54
C ILE A 147 -12.70 -2.52 0.51
N HIS A 148 -13.96 -2.50 0.96
CA HIS A 148 -14.47 -3.56 1.83
C HIS A 148 -14.41 -4.92 1.09
N PRO A 149 -14.06 -6.06 1.74
CA PRO A 149 -13.87 -7.36 1.09
C PRO A 149 -15.05 -7.87 0.25
N SER A 150 -16.26 -7.38 0.50
CA SER A 150 -17.43 -7.67 -0.34
C SER A 150 -17.40 -7.03 -1.74
N GLY A 151 -16.49 -6.09 -1.98
CA GLY A 151 -16.42 -5.28 -3.20
C GLY A 151 -17.52 -4.21 -3.34
N LYS A 152 -18.44 -4.11 -2.36
CA LYS A 152 -19.63 -3.24 -2.45
C LYS A 152 -19.44 -1.82 -1.95
N TYR A 153 -18.41 -1.58 -1.14
CA TYR A 153 -18.22 -0.29 -0.48
C TYR A 153 -16.76 0.13 -0.55
N LEU A 154 -16.56 1.41 -0.87
CA LEU A 154 -15.31 2.12 -0.69
C LEU A 154 -15.38 2.88 0.62
N LEU A 155 -14.38 2.66 1.48
CA LEU A 155 -14.22 3.32 2.76
C LEU A 155 -13.23 4.48 2.59
N VAL A 156 -13.54 5.64 3.17
CA VAL A 156 -12.77 6.87 3.00
C VAL A 156 -12.44 7.48 4.36
N ALA A 157 -11.19 7.89 4.57
CA ALA A 157 -10.77 8.71 5.72
C ALA A 157 -10.39 10.11 5.25
N ASN A 158 -11.06 11.12 5.80
CA ASN A 158 -10.93 12.54 5.48
C ASN A 158 -10.16 13.24 6.60
N TYR A 159 -8.86 13.47 6.39
CA TYR A 159 -7.93 13.96 7.40
C TYR A 159 -8.23 15.41 7.83
N PHE A 160 -8.44 16.34 6.89
CA PHE A 160 -8.77 17.74 7.25
C PHE A 160 -10.21 17.89 7.73
N GLY A 161 -11.08 16.97 7.36
CA GLY A 161 -12.47 16.95 7.79
C GLY A 161 -12.70 16.25 9.13
N GLY A 162 -11.70 15.55 9.69
CA GLY A 162 -11.87 14.75 10.91
C GLY A 162 -13.03 13.77 10.82
N SER A 163 -13.16 13.08 9.68
CA SER A 163 -14.33 12.26 9.39
C SER A 163 -14.02 11.06 8.51
N ILE A 164 -14.91 10.07 8.55
CA ILE A 164 -14.91 8.93 7.64
C ILE A 164 -16.21 8.85 6.84
N ALA A 165 -16.17 8.22 5.67
CA ALA A 165 -17.33 8.01 4.83
C ALA A 165 -17.36 6.60 4.21
N VAL A 166 -18.56 6.12 3.92
CA VAL A 166 -18.82 4.87 3.17
C VAL A 166 -19.52 5.22 1.88
N LEU A 167 -18.89 4.92 0.74
CA LEU A 167 -19.43 5.15 -0.59
C LEU A 167 -19.78 3.78 -1.22
N PRO A 168 -20.99 3.60 -1.78
CA PRO A 168 -21.32 2.38 -2.50
C PRO A 168 -20.57 2.31 -3.82
N ILE A 169 -20.13 1.10 -4.17
CA ILE A 169 -19.56 0.75 -5.47
C ILE A 169 -20.68 0.05 -6.26
N GLU A 170 -21.10 0.68 -7.35
CA GLU A 170 -22.10 0.15 -8.27
C GLU A 170 -21.54 -1.03 -9.08
N GLN A 171 -22.42 -1.82 -9.70
CA GLN A 171 -22.03 -3.01 -10.46
C GLN A 171 -21.04 -2.73 -11.59
N ASP A 172 -21.09 -1.54 -12.20
CA ASP A 172 -20.18 -1.11 -13.26
C ASP A 172 -18.87 -0.48 -12.72
N GLY A 173 -18.71 -0.41 -11.40
CA GLY A 173 -17.58 0.21 -10.71
C GLY A 173 -17.70 1.72 -10.52
N ARG A 174 -18.86 2.33 -10.83
CA ARG A 174 -19.12 3.73 -10.46
C ARG A 174 -19.23 3.86 -8.95
N LEU A 175 -18.83 5.03 -8.43
CA LEU A 175 -19.11 5.40 -7.05
C LEU A 175 -20.45 6.13 -6.94
N GLY A 176 -21.28 5.73 -5.99
CA GLY A 176 -22.43 6.51 -5.56
C GLY A 176 -22.06 7.59 -4.54
N HIS A 177 -23.05 8.38 -4.11
CA HIS A 177 -22.88 9.29 -2.98
C HIS A 177 -22.69 8.52 -1.67
N ALA A 178 -22.01 9.14 -0.70
CA ALA A 178 -21.82 8.53 0.62
C ALA A 178 -23.17 8.12 1.25
N VAL A 179 -23.26 6.86 1.68
CA VAL A 179 -24.42 6.28 2.37
C VAL A 179 -24.32 6.41 3.87
N ASP A 180 -23.12 6.63 4.39
CA ASP A 180 -22.87 6.96 5.79
C ASP A 180 -21.62 7.83 5.93
N VAL A 181 -21.66 8.76 6.88
CA VAL A 181 -20.56 9.67 7.22
C VAL A 181 -20.50 9.77 8.75
N LYS A 182 -19.31 9.65 9.32
CA LYS A 182 -19.06 9.86 10.75
C LYS A 182 -18.06 11.00 10.91
N GLU A 183 -18.45 12.00 11.69
CA GLU A 183 -17.55 13.06 12.14
C GLU A 183 -17.01 12.66 13.51
N ASP A 184 -15.69 12.65 13.62
CA ASP A 184 -15.01 12.32 14.86
C ASP A 184 -15.10 13.52 15.81
N SER A 185 -15.32 13.22 17.08
CA SER A 185 -15.42 14.22 18.13
C SER A 185 -14.95 13.66 19.46
N GLY A 186 -14.44 14.53 20.31
CA GLY A 186 -13.92 14.17 21.62
C GLY A 186 -12.90 15.15 22.14
N GLN A 187 -12.29 14.79 23.26
CA GLN A 187 -11.14 15.51 23.78
C GLN A 187 -9.91 15.18 22.92
N LEU A 188 -9.28 16.21 22.37
CA LEU A 188 -8.02 16.09 21.65
C LEU A 188 -6.90 15.64 22.59
N GLY A 189 -5.96 14.86 22.04
CA GLY A 189 -4.72 14.49 22.70
C GLY A 189 -3.80 15.70 22.96
N PRO A 190 -2.78 15.55 23.81
CA PRO A 190 -1.79 16.60 24.04
C PRO A 190 -0.95 16.86 22.79
N THR A 191 -0.56 18.11 22.55
CA THR A 191 0.31 18.53 21.44
C THR A 191 1.78 18.10 21.58
N ARG A 192 2.07 17.21 22.53
CA ARG A 192 3.39 16.62 22.73
C ARG A 192 3.20 15.15 23.08
N ALA A 193 3.71 14.29 22.20
CA ALA A 193 3.65 12.85 22.39
C ALA A 193 4.38 12.43 23.66
N THR A 194 3.77 11.49 24.39
CA THR A 194 4.37 10.82 25.55
C THR A 194 5.66 10.12 25.14
N ASN A 195 5.69 9.51 23.95
CA ASN A 195 6.83 8.76 23.44
C ASN A 195 7.73 9.56 22.48
N ALA A 196 7.51 10.87 22.31
CA ALA A 196 8.34 11.69 21.41
C ALA A 196 9.85 11.52 21.73
N PRO A 197 10.71 11.41 20.70
CA PRO A 197 12.15 11.33 20.92
C PRO A 197 12.69 12.57 21.63
N LEU A 198 13.80 12.39 22.35
CA LEU A 198 14.45 13.48 23.07
C LEU A 198 14.78 14.63 22.11
N GLY A 199 14.44 15.85 22.49
CA GLY A 199 14.75 17.03 21.69
C GLY A 199 13.84 17.24 20.46
N SER A 200 12.79 16.43 20.28
CA SER A 200 11.83 16.63 19.20
C SER A 200 11.27 18.06 19.19
N LYS A 201 11.23 18.64 17.99
CA LYS A 201 10.62 19.92 17.64
C LYS A 201 9.52 19.75 16.59
N ALA A 202 9.07 18.51 16.38
CA ALA A 202 8.02 18.18 15.45
C ALA A 202 6.73 18.94 15.84
N PHE A 203 6.05 19.51 14.85
CA PHE A 203 4.76 20.17 15.05
C PHE A 203 3.69 19.11 15.19
N SER A 204 2.99 19.11 16.31
CA SER A 204 1.97 18.09 16.55
C SER A 204 0.69 18.38 15.78
N GLY A 205 0.14 17.34 15.14
CA GLY A 205 -1.18 17.36 14.50
C GLY A 205 -2.37 17.28 15.45
N HIS A 206 -2.21 17.51 16.76
CA HIS A 206 -3.32 17.48 17.73
C HIS A 206 -4.04 18.84 17.83
N ASP A 207 -4.32 19.48 16.71
CA ASP A 207 -5.04 20.75 16.63
C ASP A 207 -6.54 20.58 16.31
N HIS A 208 -6.93 19.48 15.68
CA HIS A 208 -8.32 19.01 15.60
C HIS A 208 -8.40 17.48 15.37
N THR A 209 -9.59 16.95 15.05
CA THR A 209 -9.79 15.53 14.72
C THR A 209 -9.27 15.21 13.32
N HIS A 210 -8.61 14.07 13.17
CA HIS A 210 -7.86 13.73 11.96
C HIS A 210 -7.94 12.24 11.64
N ALA A 211 -9.03 11.82 11.01
CA ALA A 211 -9.16 10.47 10.46
C ALA A 211 -8.08 10.24 9.38
N HIS A 212 -7.10 9.38 9.64
CA HIS A 212 -5.95 9.19 8.73
C HIS A 212 -6.02 7.88 7.94
N MET A 213 -6.54 6.79 8.51
CA MET A 213 -6.67 5.50 7.80
C MET A 213 -8.00 4.85 8.16
N ILE A 214 -8.62 4.19 7.19
CA ILE A 214 -9.80 3.34 7.38
C ILE A 214 -9.67 2.03 6.58
N GLN A 215 -9.89 0.90 7.23
CA GLN A 215 -9.83 -0.43 6.61
C GLN A 215 -10.69 -1.42 7.40
N SER A 216 -11.27 -2.41 6.73
CA SER A 216 -11.88 -3.52 7.46
C SER A 216 -10.85 -4.49 8.02
N ASP A 217 -11.26 -5.27 9.01
CA ASP A 217 -10.55 -6.50 9.33
C ASP A 217 -10.58 -7.47 8.13
N PRO A 218 -9.72 -8.50 8.10
CA PRO A 218 -9.65 -9.44 6.98
C PRO A 218 -10.98 -10.13 6.64
N SER A 219 -11.87 -10.31 7.61
CA SER A 219 -13.20 -10.92 7.37
C SER A 219 -14.24 -9.93 6.83
N GLY A 220 -14.01 -8.62 6.92
CA GLY A 220 -14.99 -7.58 6.59
C GLY A 220 -16.10 -7.42 7.63
N LYS A 221 -15.97 -8.00 8.82
CA LYS A 221 -17.01 -7.90 9.86
C LYS A 221 -16.93 -6.58 10.61
N PHE A 222 -15.72 -6.07 10.80
CA PHE A 222 -15.41 -4.83 11.49
C PHE A 222 -14.68 -3.88 10.56
N VAL A 223 -15.01 -2.59 10.66
CA VAL A 223 -14.29 -1.50 10.01
C VAL A 223 -13.56 -0.73 11.09
N LEU A 224 -12.26 -0.55 10.92
CA LEU A 224 -11.41 0.19 11.84
C LEU A 224 -10.94 1.46 11.17
N HIS A 225 -10.93 2.56 11.91
CA HIS A 225 -10.25 3.76 11.46
C HIS A 225 -9.42 4.34 12.60
N VAL A 226 -8.39 5.11 12.27
CA VAL A 226 -7.59 5.84 13.25
C VAL A 226 -7.85 7.33 13.17
N ASP A 227 -7.91 7.98 14.32
CA ASP A 227 -7.90 9.43 14.42
C ASP A 227 -6.64 9.86 15.17
N LEU A 228 -5.78 10.60 14.47
CA LEU A 228 -4.52 11.11 15.01
C LEU A 228 -4.78 12.04 16.19
N GLY A 229 -5.63 13.05 16.02
CA GLY A 229 -5.87 14.09 17.01
C GLY A 229 -6.58 13.61 18.28
N LEU A 230 -7.26 12.46 18.24
CA LEU A 230 -7.93 11.86 19.39
C LEU A 230 -7.12 10.76 20.10
N ASP A 231 -5.94 10.38 19.59
CA ASP A 231 -5.17 9.23 20.05
C ASP A 231 -6.01 7.94 20.11
N ARG A 232 -6.77 7.64 19.04
CA ARG A 232 -7.72 6.51 19.04
C ARG A 232 -7.70 5.69 17.77
N ILE A 233 -7.96 4.39 17.94
CA ILE A 233 -8.42 3.51 16.86
C ILE A 233 -9.88 3.17 17.17
N PHE A 234 -10.79 3.60 16.30
CA PHE A 234 -12.21 3.30 16.39
C PHE A 234 -12.54 1.98 15.72
N VAL A 235 -13.56 1.30 16.22
CA VAL A 235 -14.04 0.00 15.74
C VAL A 235 -15.54 0.07 15.47
N TRP A 236 -15.91 -0.23 14.23
CA TRP A 236 -17.26 -0.17 13.72
C TRP A 236 -17.71 -1.54 13.23
N ARG A 237 -19.01 -1.81 13.27
CA ARG A 237 -19.67 -2.85 12.50
C ARG A 237 -20.29 -2.21 11.26
N ILE A 238 -20.28 -2.94 10.15
CA ILE A 238 -20.93 -2.50 8.91
C ILE A 238 -22.19 -3.32 8.64
N GLU A 239 -23.30 -2.64 8.38
CA GLU A 239 -24.52 -3.27 7.88
C GLU A 239 -24.41 -3.47 6.36
N MET A 240 -24.18 -4.70 5.92
CA MET A 240 -23.83 -4.98 4.52
C MET A 240 -24.88 -4.59 3.48
N THR A 241 -26.15 -4.45 3.88
CA THR A 241 -27.24 -4.03 2.97
C THR A 241 -27.25 -2.53 2.72
N THR A 242 -26.87 -1.72 3.72
CA THR A 242 -27.01 -0.26 3.70
C THR A 242 -25.67 0.48 3.67
N GLY A 243 -24.58 -0.20 4.05
CA GLY A 243 -23.26 0.40 4.25
C GLY A 243 -23.13 1.16 5.57
N LYS A 244 -24.17 1.17 6.41
CA LYS A 244 -24.18 1.93 7.66
C LYS A 244 -23.18 1.37 8.67
N LEU A 245 -22.37 2.25 9.23
CA LEU A 245 -21.45 1.97 10.33
C LEU A 245 -22.14 2.22 11.67
N THR A 246 -22.03 1.25 12.56
CA THR A 246 -22.45 1.36 13.97
C THR A 246 -21.27 1.00 14.88
N PRO A 247 -21.11 1.64 16.04
CA PRO A 247 -19.99 1.33 16.93
C PRO A 247 -20.01 -0.15 17.35
N ALA A 248 -18.83 -0.77 17.44
CA ALA A 248 -18.69 -2.08 18.08
C ALA A 248 -18.96 -1.98 19.60
N ALA A 249 -19.04 -3.11 20.29
CA ALA A 249 -19.29 -3.16 21.73
C ALA A 249 -18.21 -2.39 22.52
N THR A 250 -16.94 -2.57 22.11
CA THR A 250 -15.82 -1.72 22.50
C THR A 250 -15.53 -0.79 21.31
N PRO A 251 -16.02 0.45 21.32
CA PRO A 251 -16.09 1.29 20.11
C PRO A 251 -14.75 1.91 19.71
N PHE A 252 -13.77 1.92 20.59
CA PHE A 252 -12.41 2.34 20.31
C PHE A 252 -11.44 1.80 21.35
N VAL A 253 -10.15 1.85 21.01
CA VAL A 253 -9.03 1.74 21.95
C VAL A 253 -8.26 3.06 21.97
N ALA A 254 -7.85 3.50 23.16
CA ALA A 254 -7.00 4.68 23.33
C ALA A 254 -5.52 4.31 23.19
N LEU A 255 -4.76 5.22 22.61
CA LEU A 255 -3.31 5.11 22.41
C LEU A 255 -2.58 5.99 23.42
N PRO A 256 -1.24 5.86 23.56
CA PRO A 256 -0.48 6.74 24.43
C PRO A 256 -0.77 8.22 24.10
N PRO A 257 -0.92 9.11 25.09
CA PRO A 257 -1.31 10.49 24.82
C PRO A 257 -0.31 11.23 23.94
N GLY A 258 -0.81 11.83 22.87
CA GLY A 258 -0.11 12.65 21.89
C GLY A 258 0.68 11.85 20.86
N ASP A 259 0.64 10.52 20.89
CA ASP A 259 1.41 9.65 19.99
C ASP A 259 0.85 9.65 18.56
N GLY A 260 -0.45 9.94 18.38
CA GLY A 260 -1.09 10.17 17.08
C GLY A 260 -1.08 8.93 16.16
N PRO A 261 -2.05 7.99 16.29
CA PRO A 261 -2.11 6.82 15.40
C PRO A 261 -2.36 7.25 13.96
N ARG A 262 -1.58 6.69 13.03
CA ARG A 262 -1.59 7.10 11.61
C ARG A 262 -2.11 6.03 10.68
N HIS A 263 -1.40 4.92 10.61
CA HIS A 263 -1.76 3.75 9.83
C HIS A 263 -1.73 2.50 10.73
N PHE A 264 -2.36 1.42 10.29
CA PHE A 264 -2.19 0.10 10.87
C PHE A 264 -2.10 -0.96 9.78
N HIS A 265 -1.57 -2.13 10.14
CA HIS A 265 -1.57 -3.29 9.26
C HIS A 265 -1.84 -4.56 10.07
N PHE A 266 -2.76 -5.39 9.59
CA PHE A 266 -3.03 -6.69 10.18
C PHE A 266 -1.91 -7.66 9.87
N HIS A 267 -1.56 -8.51 10.82
CA HIS A 267 -0.76 -9.68 10.54
C HIS A 267 -1.57 -10.67 9.67
N PRO A 268 -0.97 -11.42 8.72
CA PRO A 268 -1.70 -12.32 7.82
C PRO A 268 -2.53 -13.42 8.50
N ASP A 269 -2.23 -13.77 9.76
CA ASP A 269 -3.04 -14.71 10.54
C ASP A 269 -4.34 -14.10 11.12
N GLY A 270 -4.51 -12.78 11.00
CA GLY A 270 -5.67 -12.03 11.50
C GLY A 270 -5.76 -11.91 13.02
N GLN A 271 -4.76 -12.36 13.79
CA GLN A 271 -4.79 -12.33 15.25
C GLN A 271 -4.16 -11.06 15.82
N TRP A 272 -3.27 -10.41 15.06
CA TRP A 272 -2.53 -9.23 15.50
C TRP A 272 -2.73 -8.06 14.57
N LEU A 273 -2.67 -6.87 15.15
CA LEU A 273 -2.66 -5.60 14.43
C LEU A 273 -1.50 -4.76 14.94
N TYR A 274 -0.76 -4.15 14.01
CA TYR A 274 0.32 -3.23 14.32
C TYR A 274 -0.11 -1.83 13.90
N SER A 275 -0.14 -0.87 14.82
CA SER A 275 -0.46 0.52 14.54
C SER A 275 0.76 1.39 14.73
N ILE A 276 1.10 2.17 13.70
CA ILE A 276 2.20 3.13 13.75
C ILE A 276 1.70 4.48 14.27
N GLN A 277 2.48 5.08 15.17
CA GLN A 277 2.17 6.33 15.85
C GLN A 277 3.06 7.45 15.29
N GLU A 278 2.47 8.38 14.56
CA GLU A 278 3.14 9.43 13.79
C GLU A 278 4.05 10.29 14.66
N GLU A 279 3.49 10.86 15.73
CA GLU A 279 4.16 11.81 16.61
C GLU A 279 5.04 11.11 17.64
N GLY A 280 4.62 9.92 18.08
CA GLY A 280 5.34 9.10 19.05
C GLY A 280 6.60 8.45 18.47
N SER A 281 6.69 8.28 17.15
CA SER A 281 7.75 7.46 16.52
C SER A 281 7.79 6.03 17.08
N THR A 282 6.61 5.42 17.23
CA THR A 282 6.44 4.08 17.79
C THR A 282 5.51 3.21 16.97
N VAL A 283 5.60 1.89 17.18
CA VAL A 283 4.60 0.90 16.76
C VAL A 283 3.98 0.28 18.00
N VAL A 284 2.66 0.19 18.02
CA VAL A 284 1.87 -0.51 19.03
C VAL A 284 1.32 -1.80 18.45
N LEU A 285 1.63 -2.93 19.08
CA LEU A 285 1.05 -4.25 18.81
C LEU A 285 -0.23 -4.43 19.63
N PHE A 286 -1.26 -4.94 18.96
CA PHE A 286 -2.53 -5.34 19.56
C PHE A 286 -2.81 -6.83 19.31
N ASP A 287 -3.44 -7.49 20.29
CA ASP A 287 -4.28 -8.65 19.98
C ASP A 287 -5.62 -8.16 19.44
N PHE A 288 -6.10 -8.78 18.36
CA PHE A 288 -7.39 -8.48 17.73
C PHE A 288 -8.37 -9.64 17.94
N SER A 289 -9.55 -9.33 18.46
CA SER A 289 -10.65 -10.28 18.56
C SER A 289 -11.51 -10.25 17.30
N SER A 290 -11.40 -11.25 16.44
CA SER A 290 -12.28 -11.38 15.26
C SER A 290 -13.75 -11.61 15.62
N GLU A 291 -14.04 -11.99 16.87
CA GLU A 291 -15.40 -12.15 17.36
C GLU A 291 -16.04 -10.79 17.69
N THR A 292 -15.34 -9.95 18.45
CA THR A 292 -15.89 -8.71 19.03
C THR A 292 -15.38 -7.42 18.39
N GLY A 293 -14.29 -7.48 17.63
CA GLY A 293 -13.58 -6.34 17.05
C GLY A 293 -12.63 -5.66 18.03
N GLU A 294 -12.54 -6.16 19.26
CA GLU A 294 -11.76 -5.54 20.33
C GLU A 294 -10.25 -5.59 20.05
N LEU A 295 -9.57 -4.50 20.37
CA LEU A 295 -8.12 -4.35 20.31
C LEU A 295 -7.54 -4.25 21.72
N SER A 296 -6.64 -5.18 22.05
CA SER A 296 -5.93 -5.18 23.34
C SER A 296 -4.44 -4.86 23.15
N PRO A 297 -3.94 -3.70 23.61
CA PRO A 297 -2.55 -3.31 23.41
C PRO A 297 -1.59 -4.20 24.22
N ARG A 298 -0.45 -4.55 23.63
CA ARG A 298 0.51 -5.51 24.23
C ARG A 298 1.95 -5.06 24.27
N GLN A 299 2.36 -4.24 23.31
CA GLN A 299 3.75 -3.80 23.20
C GLN A 299 3.78 -2.48 22.46
N THR A 300 4.58 -1.54 22.97
CA THR A 300 4.99 -0.33 22.24
C THR A 300 6.49 -0.41 22.02
N VAL A 301 6.95 -0.22 20.78
CA VAL A 301 8.38 -0.17 20.42
C VAL A 301 8.68 1.08 19.62
N SER A 302 9.86 1.67 19.82
CA SER A 302 10.30 2.79 19.00
C SER A 302 10.75 2.32 17.60
N THR A 303 10.43 3.12 16.60
CA THR A 303 10.90 2.98 15.21
C THR A 303 12.27 3.61 14.97
N LEU A 304 12.87 4.21 15.99
CA LEU A 304 14.14 4.92 15.89
C LEU A 304 15.26 4.13 16.58
N PRO A 305 16.53 4.35 16.20
CA PRO A 305 17.65 3.71 16.87
C PRO A 305 17.80 4.23 18.31
N PRO A 306 18.39 3.44 19.22
CA PRO A 306 18.59 3.86 20.61
C PRO A 306 19.45 5.11 20.68
N GLY A 307 19.02 6.09 21.46
CA GLY A 307 19.74 7.35 21.64
C GLY A 307 19.50 8.40 20.56
N PHE A 308 18.62 8.14 19.57
CA PHE A 308 18.19 9.18 18.65
C PHE A 308 17.62 10.38 19.41
N ALA A 309 18.07 11.57 19.03
CA ALA A 309 17.58 12.84 19.55
C ALA A 309 17.35 13.80 18.38
N GLY A 310 16.12 14.25 18.19
CA GLY A 310 15.69 15.03 17.03
C GLY A 310 14.20 14.88 16.76
N SER A 311 13.73 15.55 15.71
CA SER A 311 12.35 15.41 15.23
C SER A 311 12.22 14.23 14.28
N ASN A 312 11.08 13.55 14.33
CA ASN A 312 10.70 12.48 13.42
C ASN A 312 9.18 12.41 13.33
N PHE A 313 8.67 11.96 12.19
CA PHE A 313 7.28 11.56 12.05
C PHE A 313 7.19 10.19 11.39
N CYS A 314 6.51 9.24 12.02
CA CYS A 314 6.27 7.97 11.36
C CYS A 314 5.35 8.10 10.14
N SER A 315 5.50 7.25 9.14
CA SER A 315 4.67 7.23 7.93
C SER A 315 3.95 5.90 7.73
N GLU A 316 4.44 5.06 6.84
CA GLU A 316 3.79 3.81 6.45
C GLU A 316 4.16 2.66 7.38
N ILE A 317 3.25 1.69 7.53
CA ILE A 317 3.52 0.42 8.21
C ILE A 317 3.05 -0.74 7.34
N LEU A 318 3.91 -1.74 7.18
CA LEU A 318 3.64 -2.89 6.33
C LEU A 318 4.09 -4.17 7.02
N VAL A 319 3.19 -5.16 7.09
CA VAL A 319 3.58 -6.54 7.44
C VAL A 319 3.93 -7.27 6.14
N SER A 320 5.08 -7.95 6.11
CA SER A 320 5.44 -8.82 4.99
C SER A 320 4.37 -9.89 4.73
N HIS A 321 4.18 -10.30 3.48
CA HIS A 321 3.14 -11.27 3.09
C HIS A 321 3.19 -12.60 3.84
N ASP A 322 4.37 -13.01 4.32
CA ASP A 322 4.57 -14.23 5.11
C ASP A 322 4.46 -14.02 6.63
N GLY A 323 4.17 -12.79 7.07
CA GLY A 323 3.97 -12.41 8.46
C GLY A 323 5.25 -12.25 9.28
N ARG A 324 6.43 -12.53 8.73
CA ARG A 324 7.67 -12.63 9.53
C ARG A 324 8.30 -11.29 9.88
N PHE A 325 7.99 -10.23 9.13
CA PHE A 325 8.56 -8.90 9.32
C PHE A 325 7.52 -7.78 9.29
N VAL A 326 7.80 -6.73 10.06
CA VAL A 326 7.10 -5.44 10.00
C VAL A 326 8.08 -4.35 9.61
N TYR A 327 7.71 -3.56 8.62
CA TYR A 327 8.44 -2.40 8.14
C TYR A 327 7.72 -1.14 8.60
N ALA A 328 8.43 -0.19 9.20
CA ALA A 328 7.87 1.06 9.71
C ALA A 328 8.66 2.27 9.18
N GLY A 329 7.98 3.18 8.51
CA GLY A 329 8.57 4.37 7.92
C GLY A 329 8.77 5.51 8.90
N ASN A 330 9.85 6.26 8.69
CA ASN A 330 10.23 7.42 9.46
C ASN A 330 10.57 8.57 8.51
N ARG A 331 9.84 9.68 8.61
CA ARG A 331 10.10 10.94 7.90
C ARG A 331 10.97 11.85 8.76
N LEU A 332 11.81 12.69 8.13
CA LEU A 332 12.87 13.49 8.74
C LEU A 332 14.09 12.66 9.17
N TYR A 333 13.90 11.49 9.78
CA TYR A 333 14.98 10.50 9.90
C TYR A 333 15.20 9.71 8.61
N ASP A 334 14.22 9.75 7.70
CA ASP A 334 14.26 9.20 6.34
C ASP A 334 14.69 7.73 6.28
N SER A 335 14.07 6.91 7.13
CA SER A 335 14.40 5.49 7.24
C SER A 335 13.19 4.57 7.17
N ILE A 336 13.45 3.30 6.87
CA ILE A 336 12.52 2.20 7.16
C ILE A 336 13.15 1.37 8.26
N ALA A 337 12.50 1.33 9.43
CA ALA A 337 12.84 0.42 10.51
C ALA A 337 12.26 -0.98 10.23
N ILE A 338 13.04 -2.01 10.57
CA ILE A 338 12.73 -3.40 10.26
C ILE A 338 12.63 -4.17 11.58
N PHE A 339 11.49 -4.82 11.78
CA PHE A 339 11.22 -5.65 12.94
C PHE A 339 10.94 -7.08 12.51
N SER A 340 11.52 -8.06 13.18
CA SER A 340 11.06 -9.45 13.11
C SER A 340 9.84 -9.65 13.99
N VAL A 341 8.90 -10.46 13.52
CA VAL A 341 7.73 -10.90 14.28
C VAL A 341 8.06 -12.20 15.00
N GLY A 342 8.21 -12.09 16.32
CA GLY A 342 8.46 -13.20 17.22
C GLY A 342 7.18 -13.91 17.68
N PRO A 343 7.31 -14.82 18.66
CA PRO A 343 6.16 -15.52 19.24
C PRO A 343 5.07 -14.56 19.72
N LYS A 344 3.81 -14.90 19.43
CA LYS A 344 2.62 -14.10 19.80
C LYS A 344 2.66 -12.66 19.25
N GLY A 345 3.29 -12.46 18.09
CA GLY A 345 3.28 -11.20 17.36
C GLY A 345 4.28 -10.15 17.86
N ARG A 346 5.08 -10.44 18.89
CA ARG A 346 5.99 -9.43 19.48
C ARG A 346 7.03 -8.97 18.47
N LEU A 347 7.26 -7.67 18.42
CA LEU A 347 8.25 -7.05 17.55
C LEU A 347 9.62 -6.99 18.23
N GLU A 348 10.65 -7.37 17.49
CA GLU A 348 12.06 -7.15 17.83
C GLU A 348 12.73 -6.43 16.66
N ARG A 349 13.42 -5.32 16.93
CA ARG A 349 14.10 -4.54 15.88
C ARG A 349 15.32 -5.30 15.40
N VAL A 350 15.37 -5.61 14.10
CA VAL A 350 16.47 -6.36 13.47
C VAL A 350 17.31 -5.49 12.54
N GLY A 351 16.86 -4.28 12.21
CA GLY A 351 17.65 -3.33 11.43
C GLY A 351 16.87 -2.09 11.04
N GLU A 352 17.51 -1.28 10.20
CA GLU A 352 16.90 -0.16 9.50
C GLU A 352 17.69 0.11 8.20
N VAL A 353 17.09 0.85 7.27
CA VAL A 353 17.74 1.32 6.05
C VAL A 353 17.37 2.76 5.76
N TRP A 354 18.31 3.57 5.27
CA TRP A 354 18.02 4.88 4.70
C TRP A 354 17.21 4.70 3.41
N THR A 355 16.13 5.47 3.24
CA THR A 355 15.19 5.33 2.10
C THR A 355 15.72 5.87 0.78
N ARG A 356 16.95 6.40 0.78
CA ARG A 356 17.61 7.00 -0.40
C ARG A 356 16.87 8.25 -0.92
N GLY A 357 16.13 8.94 -0.06
CA GLY A 357 15.50 10.21 -0.34
C GLY A 357 14.97 10.85 0.93
N ASP A 358 14.35 12.02 0.78
CA ASP A 358 13.74 12.78 1.86
C ASP A 358 12.22 12.50 1.91
N TYR A 359 11.72 12.34 3.12
CA TYR A 359 10.30 12.23 3.43
C TYR A 359 9.63 11.00 2.81
N PRO A 360 10.03 9.77 3.20
CA PRO A 360 9.39 8.55 2.76
C PRO A 360 7.93 8.50 3.25
N ARG A 361 6.99 8.90 2.38
CA ARG A 361 5.57 9.04 2.72
C ARG A 361 4.85 7.70 2.70
N SER A 362 5.23 6.83 1.77
CA SER A 362 4.73 5.47 1.67
C SER A 362 5.77 4.50 1.10
N PHE A 363 5.54 3.22 1.34
CA PHE A 363 6.22 2.15 0.65
C PHE A 363 5.32 0.92 0.57
N THR A 364 5.57 0.05 -0.40
CA THR A 364 4.85 -1.23 -0.48
C THR A 364 5.74 -2.34 -1.05
N LEU A 365 5.35 -3.58 -0.79
CA LEU A 365 5.95 -4.76 -1.40
C LEU A 365 5.28 -5.05 -2.74
N ASP A 366 6.06 -5.51 -3.72
CA ASP A 366 5.47 -6.13 -4.91
C ASP A 366 4.66 -7.39 -4.52
N PRO A 367 3.77 -7.89 -5.40
CA PRO A 367 2.98 -9.08 -5.09
C PRO A 367 3.81 -10.32 -4.79
N SER A 368 5.06 -10.42 -5.27
CA SER A 368 5.95 -11.53 -4.92
C SER A 368 6.63 -11.36 -3.56
N GLY A 369 6.65 -10.15 -3.01
CA GLY A 369 7.37 -9.78 -1.78
C GLY A 369 8.89 -9.85 -1.91
N ARG A 370 9.43 -9.75 -3.14
CA ARG A 370 10.87 -9.75 -3.40
C ARG A 370 11.44 -8.33 -3.44
N TYR A 371 10.59 -7.35 -3.73
CA TYR A 371 10.98 -5.95 -3.88
C TYR A 371 10.08 -5.06 -3.05
N LEU A 372 10.69 -4.07 -2.41
CA LEU A 372 10.02 -2.98 -1.71
C LEU A 372 10.28 -1.67 -2.46
N TYR A 373 9.23 -0.89 -2.68
CA TYR A 373 9.27 0.37 -3.40
C TYR A 373 8.92 1.47 -2.43
N CYS A 374 9.83 2.42 -2.21
CA CYS A 374 9.64 3.52 -1.28
C CYS A 374 9.47 4.83 -2.04
N GLY A 375 8.35 5.51 -1.81
CA GLY A 375 8.10 6.85 -2.33
C GLY A 375 8.63 7.92 -1.39
N ASN A 376 9.72 8.56 -1.81
CA ASN A 376 10.32 9.69 -1.10
C ASN A 376 9.67 10.98 -1.61
N GLN A 377 8.69 11.47 -0.85
CA GLN A 377 7.84 12.56 -1.26
C GLN A 377 8.64 13.82 -1.57
N ARG A 378 9.58 14.25 -0.72
CA ARG A 378 10.30 15.51 -0.92
C ARG A 378 11.51 15.38 -1.85
N ALA A 379 11.91 14.16 -2.20
CA ALA A 379 12.99 13.91 -3.14
C ALA A 379 12.51 13.61 -4.58
N ASP A 380 11.20 13.64 -4.84
CA ASP A 380 10.62 13.37 -6.15
C ASP A 380 11.10 12.06 -6.78
N ASN A 381 11.20 11.01 -5.97
CA ASN A 381 11.64 9.70 -6.45
C ASN A 381 10.96 8.51 -5.77
N LEU A 382 10.95 7.40 -6.48
CA LEU A 382 10.84 6.07 -5.88
C LEU A 382 12.23 5.46 -5.78
N ALA A 383 12.55 4.87 -4.64
CA ALA A 383 13.72 4.02 -4.44
C ALA A 383 13.29 2.56 -4.34
N VAL A 384 14.00 1.66 -5.03
CA VAL A 384 13.68 0.22 -5.06
C VAL A 384 14.69 -0.58 -4.25
N PHE A 385 14.20 -1.44 -3.38
CA PHE A 385 14.98 -2.31 -2.52
C PHE A 385 14.66 -3.77 -2.79
N LYS A 386 15.68 -4.61 -2.88
CA LYS A 386 15.54 -6.06 -2.83
C LYS A 386 15.37 -6.49 -1.38
N VAL A 387 14.41 -7.37 -1.13
CA VAL A 387 14.11 -7.90 0.20
C VAL A 387 14.92 -9.17 0.42
N ASP A 388 15.77 -9.19 1.44
CA ASP A 388 16.29 -10.44 2.00
C ASP A 388 15.18 -11.09 2.83
N ARG A 389 14.55 -12.12 2.28
CA ARG A 389 13.44 -12.81 2.94
C ARG A 389 13.87 -13.55 4.21
N ALA A 390 15.15 -13.86 4.41
CA ALA A 390 15.60 -14.55 5.62
C ALA A 390 15.70 -13.60 6.81
N SER A 391 16.25 -12.40 6.59
CA SER A 391 16.51 -11.41 7.64
C SER A 391 15.48 -10.27 7.69
N GLY A 392 14.67 -10.11 6.65
CA GLY A 392 13.82 -8.95 6.44
C GLY A 392 14.57 -7.73 5.89
N GLY A 393 15.89 -7.82 5.74
CA GLY A 393 16.76 -6.73 5.29
C GLY A 393 16.38 -6.17 3.93
N LEU A 394 16.69 -4.89 3.72
CA LEU A 394 16.40 -4.16 2.48
C LEU A 394 17.70 -3.69 1.84
N GLU A 395 18.03 -4.26 0.68
CA GLU A 395 19.22 -3.89 -0.10
C GLU A 395 18.82 -2.96 -1.25
N PHE A 396 19.40 -1.76 -1.30
CA PHE A 396 19.10 -0.83 -2.38
C PHE A 396 19.59 -1.39 -3.72
N THR A 397 18.71 -1.42 -4.72
CA THR A 397 18.99 -2.00 -6.04
C THR A 397 19.85 -1.10 -6.94
N GLY A 398 20.15 0.13 -6.52
CA GLY A 398 20.76 1.15 -7.38
C GLY A 398 19.75 1.94 -8.20
N GLN A 399 18.46 1.61 -8.13
CA GLN A 399 17.42 2.20 -8.98
C GLN A 399 16.68 3.35 -8.29
N PHE A 400 16.67 4.48 -8.98
CA PHE A 400 15.80 5.62 -8.70
C PHE A 400 14.83 5.81 -9.86
N VAL A 401 13.56 6.02 -9.54
CA VAL A 401 12.52 6.27 -10.55
C VAL A 401 11.99 7.68 -10.32
N PRO A 402 12.14 8.60 -11.29
CA PRO A 402 11.71 9.98 -11.11
C PRO A 402 10.18 10.05 -11.14
N VAL A 403 9.59 10.50 -10.03
CA VAL A 403 8.15 10.73 -9.89
C VAL A 403 8.00 11.94 -8.98
N GLY A 404 7.32 13.01 -9.41
CA GLY A 404 7.10 14.17 -8.54
C GLY A 404 6.20 13.82 -7.36
N ASN A 405 6.65 14.15 -6.14
CA ASN A 405 5.99 13.92 -4.86
C ASN A 405 5.14 12.63 -4.80
N PRO A 406 5.76 11.44 -4.90
CA PRO A 406 5.04 10.19 -4.87
C PRO A 406 4.40 10.01 -3.49
N SER A 407 3.14 9.58 -3.49
CA SER A 407 2.33 9.49 -2.27
C SER A 407 1.91 8.06 -1.95
N HIS A 408 1.64 7.24 -2.97
CA HIS A 408 1.18 5.86 -2.81
C HIS A 408 1.46 5.04 -4.06
N ILE A 409 1.68 3.74 -3.90
CA ILE A 409 1.92 2.80 -5.00
C ILE A 409 1.02 1.56 -4.84
N VAL A 410 0.38 1.15 -5.93
CA VAL A 410 -0.39 -0.11 -6.00
C VAL A 410 0.03 -0.91 -7.22
N PHE A 411 -0.01 -2.24 -7.09
CA PHE A 411 0.37 -3.16 -8.15
C PHE A 411 -0.84 -3.88 -8.72
N LEU A 412 -0.78 -4.20 -10.01
CA LEU A 412 -1.77 -5.00 -10.71
C LEU A 412 -1.10 -5.97 -11.69
N LYS A 413 -1.42 -7.24 -11.55
CA LYS A 413 -1.13 -8.25 -12.56
C LYS A 413 -2.18 -8.14 -13.66
N LEU A 414 -1.78 -7.70 -14.85
CA LEU A 414 -2.68 -7.64 -16.00
C LEU A 414 -2.94 -9.05 -16.54
N ALA A 415 -4.19 -9.30 -16.94
CA ALA A 415 -4.54 -10.54 -17.64
C ALA A 415 -3.86 -10.55 -19.01
N SER A 416 -3.37 -11.72 -19.47
CA SER A 416 -2.89 -11.86 -20.84
C SER A 416 -4.09 -11.73 -21.78
N SER A 417 -4.01 -10.81 -22.73
CA SER A 417 -4.97 -10.70 -23.82
C SER A 417 -4.69 -11.81 -24.84
N THR A 418 -5.17 -13.03 -24.59
CA THR A 418 -5.28 -14.00 -25.68
C THR A 418 -6.48 -13.59 -26.53
N PRO A 419 -6.33 -13.19 -27.80
CA PRO A 419 -7.48 -12.97 -28.66
C PRO A 419 -8.23 -14.29 -28.78
N GLN A 420 -9.50 -14.34 -28.37
CA GLN A 420 -10.35 -15.44 -28.81
C GLN A 420 -10.52 -15.29 -30.31
N VAL A 421 -9.77 -16.09 -31.07
CA VAL A 421 -10.07 -16.31 -32.48
C VAL A 421 -11.39 -17.08 -32.50
N LEU A 422 -12.49 -16.33 -32.65
CA LEU A 422 -13.74 -16.89 -33.14
C LEU A 422 -13.46 -17.43 -34.54
N THR A 423 -13.20 -18.73 -34.63
CA THR A 423 -13.21 -19.43 -35.91
C THR A 423 -14.66 -19.61 -36.31
N ASP A 424 -15.19 -18.66 -37.08
CA ASP A 424 -16.37 -18.90 -37.89
C ASP A 424 -16.02 -20.00 -38.90
N ASN A 425 -16.56 -21.20 -38.70
CA ASN A 425 -16.57 -22.23 -39.73
C ASN A 425 -17.61 -21.85 -40.79
N PRO A 426 -17.24 -21.64 -42.07
CA PRO A 426 -18.22 -21.60 -43.13
C PRO A 426 -18.72 -23.04 -43.36
N VAL A 427 -20.01 -23.26 -43.12
CA VAL A 427 -20.68 -24.47 -43.61
C VAL A 427 -20.78 -24.33 -45.13
N ASN A 428 -19.96 -25.09 -45.85
CA ASN A 428 -20.10 -25.30 -47.29
C ASN A 428 -21.30 -26.22 -47.57
N GLU A 429 -22.09 -25.80 -48.54
CA GLU A 429 -23.10 -26.60 -49.23
C GLU A 429 -22.48 -27.86 -49.86
N ASN A 430 -23.18 -28.98 -49.70
CA ASN A 430 -23.42 -30.00 -50.74
C ASN A 430 -24.58 -30.91 -50.33
#